data_AF-A0A7M2YBK6-F1
#
_entry.id   AF-A0A7M2YBK6-F1
#
_cell.length_a   1.000
_cell.length_b   1.000
_cell.length_c   1.000
_cell.angle_alpha   90.00
_cell.angle_beta   90.00
_cell.angle_gamma   90.00
#
_symmetry.space_group_name_H-M   'P 1'
#
loop_
_entity.id
_entity.type
_entity.pdbx_description
1 polymer ?
#
loop_
_entity_poly.entity_id
_entity_poly.type
_entity_poly.pdbx_seq_one_letter_code
_entity_poly.pdbx_strand_id
1 'polypeptide(L)'
;MTTQRPYRKFMPQQKKIEELEKNSPRFKRVYTEYELMSDQLWDLENTDTTNIPDDFMEAIKLQTEYLEEEIDDWLLDNPVL
;
A
#
# COMPACT_ATOMS: atom_id res chain seq x y z
N MET A 1 11.25 -20.28 5.28
CA MET A 1 11.78 -19.01 4.73
C MET A 1 10.66 -18.01 4.86
N THR A 2 10.81 -16.98 5.68
CA THR A 2 9.82 -15.89 5.77
C THR A 2 9.97 -15.06 4.50
N THR A 3 9.16 -15.36 3.49
CA THR A 3 9.00 -14.49 2.32
C THR A 3 8.63 -13.11 2.85
N GLN A 4 9.60 -12.19 2.82
CA GLN A 4 9.33 -10.79 3.16
C GLN A 4 8.33 -10.32 2.10
N ARG A 5 7.08 -10.07 2.51
CA ARG A 5 6.07 -9.50 1.63
C ARG A 5 6.61 -8.13 1.20
N PRO A 6 6.92 -7.90 -0.09
CA PRO A 6 7.51 -6.66 -0.56
C PRO A 6 6.61 -5.46 -0.24
N TYR A 7 5.30 -5.68 -0.18
CA TYR A 7 4.27 -4.68 0.03
C TYR A 7 4.05 -4.27 1.50
N ARG A 8 5.07 -4.40 2.35
CA ARG A 8 5.07 -3.90 3.74
C ARG A 8 5.94 -2.65 3.89
N LYS A 9 5.93 -1.79 2.86
CA LYS A 9 6.76 -0.57 2.76
C LYS A 9 6.73 0.27 4.03
N PHE A 10 5.54 0.46 4.60
CA PHE A 10 5.33 1.38 5.72
C PHE A 10 5.41 0.75 7.12
N MET A 11 5.79 -0.52 7.25
CA MET A 11 6.00 -1.19 8.55
C MET A 11 6.83 -0.35 9.56
N PRO A 12 7.94 0.30 9.17
CA PRO A 12 8.72 1.12 10.08
C PRO A 12 7.97 2.35 10.64
N GLN A 13 6.90 2.80 9.98
CA GLN A 13 6.16 4.02 10.29
C GLN A 13 4.77 3.73 10.88
N GLN A 14 4.48 2.46 11.25
CA GLN A 14 3.17 2.00 11.71
C GLN A 14 2.55 2.86 12.80
N LYS A 15 3.35 3.33 13.77
CA LYS A 15 2.85 4.20 14.84
C LYS A 15 2.28 5.52 14.30
N LYS A 16 2.95 6.14 13.32
CA LYS A 16 2.51 7.39 12.69
C LYS A 16 1.27 7.16 11.83
N ILE A 17 1.22 6.03 11.13
CA ILE A 17 0.04 5.59 10.37
C ILE A 17 -1.17 5.48 11.30
N GLU A 18 -1.06 4.77 12.42
CA GLU A 18 -2.17 4.60 13.38
C GLU A 18 -2.68 5.96 13.93
N GLU A 19 -1.79 6.92 14.12
CA GLU A 19 -2.16 8.29 14.52
C GLU A 19 -2.91 9.01 13.39
N LEU A 20 -2.41 8.94 12.16
CA LEU A 20 -3.08 9.54 10.99
C LEU A 20 -4.44 8.89 10.70
N GLU A 21 -4.57 7.58 10.84
CA GLU A 21 -5.85 6.86 10.65
C GLU A 21 -6.92 7.28 11.68
N LYS A 22 -6.51 7.57 12.92
CA LYS A 22 -7.42 8.07 13.97
C LYS A 22 -7.87 9.50 13.70
N ASN A 23 -6.97 10.32 13.15
CA ASN A 23 -7.18 11.76 13.02
C ASN A 23 -7.72 12.19 11.63
N SER A 24 -7.58 11.35 10.61
CA SER A 24 -7.97 11.65 9.24
C SER A 24 -8.70 10.47 8.60
N PRO A 25 -10.04 10.56 8.46
CA PRO A 25 -10.83 9.58 7.72
C PRO A 25 -10.40 9.43 6.25
N ARG A 26 -9.85 10.49 5.66
CA ARG A 26 -9.29 10.45 4.31
C ARG A 26 -8.04 9.58 4.28
N PHE A 27 -7.09 9.83 5.17
CA PHE A 27 -5.86 9.02 5.26
C PHE A 27 -6.20 7.55 5.51
N LYS A 28 -7.11 7.28 6.45
CA LYS A 28 -7.56 5.92 6.73
C LYS A 28 -8.07 5.20 5.48
N ARG A 29 -8.88 5.88 4.64
CA ARG A 29 -9.36 5.29 3.39
C ARG A 29 -8.20 4.95 2.44
N VAL A 30 -7.26 5.89 2.23
CA VAL A 30 -6.09 5.70 1.36
C VAL A 30 -5.25 4.52 1.85
N TYR A 31 -4.92 4.49 3.15
CA TYR A 31 -4.10 3.43 3.73
C TYR A 31 -4.78 2.05 3.67
N THR A 32 -6.10 1.98 3.95
CA THR A 32 -6.86 0.73 3.81
C THR A 32 -6.89 0.23 2.36
N GLU A 33 -7.01 1.14 1.39
CA GLU A 33 -6.98 0.80 -0.03
C GLU A 33 -5.60 0.29 -0.47
N TYR A 34 -4.53 0.92 0.01
CA TYR A 34 -3.16 0.45 -0.19
C TYR A 34 -2.96 -0.97 0.37
N GLU A 35 -3.40 -1.25 1.59
CA GLU A 35 -3.27 -2.59 2.19
C GLU A 35 -4.01 -3.64 1.37
N LEU A 36 -5.22 -3.32 0.91
CA LEU A 36 -6.00 -4.20 0.04
C LEU A 36 -5.27 -4.49 -1.28
N MET A 37 -4.79 -3.45 -1.97
CA MET A 37 -4.10 -3.63 -3.26
C MET A 37 -2.76 -4.34 -3.11
N SER A 38 -2.04 -4.07 -2.03
CA SER A 38 -0.79 -4.75 -1.66
C SER A 38 -0.97 -6.25 -1.45
N ASP A 39 -2.01 -6.64 -0.70
CA ASP A 39 -2.33 -8.06 -0.50
C ASP A 39 -2.81 -8.71 -1.82
N GLN A 40 -3.60 -7.99 -2.63
CA GLN A 40 -4.01 -8.48 -3.95
C GLN A 40 -2.80 -8.70 -4.87
N LEU A 41 -1.87 -7.76 -4.98
CA LEU A 41 -0.66 -7.94 -5.78
C LEU A 41 0.17 -9.14 -5.33
N TRP A 42 0.33 -9.30 -4.01
CA TRP A 42 0.99 -10.47 -3.45
C TRP A 42 0.31 -11.77 -3.89
N ASP A 43 -1.01 -11.84 -3.77
CA ASP A 43 -1.77 -13.02 -4.16
C ASP A 43 -1.69 -13.27 -5.67
N LEU A 44 -1.80 -12.23 -6.50
CA LEU A 44 -1.71 -12.33 -7.95
C LEU A 44 -0.33 -12.82 -8.43
N GLU A 45 0.75 -12.39 -7.78
CA GLU A 45 2.12 -12.81 -8.12
C GLU A 45 2.47 -14.22 -7.62
N ASN A 46 1.76 -14.73 -6.62
CA ASN A 46 2.05 -16.02 -5.98
C ASN A 46 0.99 -17.11 -6.25
N THR A 47 -0.07 -16.78 -6.98
CA THR A 47 -1.08 -17.76 -7.42
C THR A 47 -0.75 -18.27 -8.82
N ASP A 48 -0.91 -19.58 -9.07
CA ASP A 48 -0.78 -20.23 -10.39
C ASP A 48 -1.92 -19.84 -11.37
N THR A 49 -2.33 -18.57 -11.39
CA THR A 49 -3.35 -18.04 -12.30
C THR A 49 -2.71 -17.63 -13.62
N THR A 50 -2.73 -18.55 -14.59
CA THR A 50 -2.18 -18.39 -15.95
C THR A 50 -3.01 -17.50 -16.89
N ASN A 51 -4.09 -16.88 -16.41
CA ASN A 51 -5.08 -16.19 -17.24
C ASN A 51 -5.28 -14.70 -16.91
N ILE A 52 -4.33 -14.08 -16.19
CA ILE A 52 -4.41 -12.64 -15.91
C ILE A 52 -3.68 -11.88 -17.01
N PRO A 53 -4.35 -10.94 -17.70
CA PRO A 53 -3.70 -10.08 -18.67
C PRO A 53 -2.59 -9.22 -18.03
N ASP A 54 -1.49 -9.02 -18.76
CA ASP A 54 -0.35 -8.23 -18.28
C ASP A 54 -0.72 -6.76 -18.01
N ASP A 55 -1.61 -6.18 -18.83
CA ASP A 55 -2.11 -4.81 -18.69
C ASP A 55 -2.92 -4.62 -17.40
N PHE A 56 -3.69 -5.64 -17.00
CA PHE A 56 -4.36 -5.67 -15.70
C PHE A 56 -3.34 -5.68 -14.57
N MET A 57 -2.31 -6.53 -14.65
CA MET A 57 -1.25 -6.57 -13.63
C MET A 57 -0.52 -5.23 -13.51
N GLU A 58 -0.21 -4.60 -14.64
CA GLU A 58 0.42 -3.27 -14.69
C GLU A 58 -0.48 -2.20 -14.07
N ALA A 59 -1.78 -2.22 -14.35
CA ALA A 59 -2.74 -1.27 -13.78
C ALA A 59 -2.82 -1.38 -12.24
N ILE A 60 -2.84 -2.59 -11.68
CA ILE A 60 -2.87 -2.79 -10.22
C ILE A 60 -1.55 -2.34 -9.58
N LYS A 61 -0.41 -2.61 -10.23
CA LYS A 61 0.90 -2.10 -9.77
C LYS A 61 0.92 -0.59 -9.74
N LEU A 62 0.53 0.05 -10.84
CA LEU A 62 0.49 1.51 -10.96
C LEU A 62 -0.45 2.16 -9.93
N GLN A 63 -1.63 1.59 -9.71
CA GLN A 63 -2.56 2.08 -8.69
C GLN A 63 -1.97 1.94 -7.28
N THR A 64 -1.26 0.84 -7.00
CA THR A 64 -0.59 0.64 -5.71
C THR A 64 0.53 1.67 -5.52
N GLU A 65 1.32 1.94 -6.56
CA GLU A 65 2.37 2.97 -6.55
C GLU A 65 1.80 4.37 -6.26
N TYR A 66 0.67 4.76 -6.88
CA TYR A 66 0.04 6.05 -6.57
C TYR A 66 -0.46 6.16 -5.13
N LEU A 67 -1.00 5.07 -4.57
CA LEU A 67 -1.39 5.03 -3.16
C LEU A 67 -0.16 5.15 -2.25
N GLU A 68 0.94 4.49 -2.61
CA GLU A 68 2.20 4.61 -1.88
C GLU A 68 2.75 6.04 -1.90
N GLU A 69 2.74 6.70 -3.07
CA GLU A 69 3.17 8.10 -3.21
C GLU A 69 2.30 9.03 -2.34
N GLU A 70 0.97 8.88 -2.37
CA GLU A 70 0.09 9.67 -1.52
C GLU A 70 0.44 9.43 -0.03
N ILE A 71 0.59 8.17 0.40
CA ILE A 71 0.94 7.84 1.80
C ILE A 71 2.31 8.41 2.19
N ASP A 72 3.32 8.32 1.31
CA ASP A 72 4.63 8.92 1.53
C ASP A 72 4.50 10.43 1.74
N ASP A 73 3.71 11.14 0.93
CA ASP A 73 3.43 12.56 1.12
C ASP A 73 2.80 12.82 2.50
N TRP A 74 1.74 12.09 2.91
CA TRP A 74 1.15 12.21 4.25
C TRP A 74 2.16 11.95 5.38
N LEU A 75 3.12 11.05 5.16
CA LEU A 75 4.17 10.72 6.12
C LEU A 75 5.35 11.70 6.09
N LEU A 76 5.50 12.52 5.05
CA LEU A 76 6.45 13.62 4.97
C LEU A 76 5.85 14.92 5.53
N ASP A 77 4.56 15.16 5.33
CA ASP A 77 3.88 16.45 5.58
C ASP A 77 3.56 16.75 7.06
N ASN A 78 4.39 16.25 7.99
CA ASN A 78 4.32 16.62 9.39
C ASN A 78 5.45 17.62 9.70
N PRO A 79 5.20 18.94 9.73
CA PRO A 79 6.17 19.89 10.23
C PRO A 79 6.41 19.57 11.71
N VAL A 80 7.65 19.24 12.05
CA VAL A 80 8.11 19.31 13.44
C VAL A 80 8.02 20.78 13.85
N LEU A 81 6.95 21.16 14.57
CA LEU A 81 6.87 22.38 15.36
C LEU A 81 6.22 22.09 16.71
#